data_AF-A0A4Z0MSQ4-F1
#
_entry.id   AF-A0A4Z0MSQ4-F1
#
_cell.length_a   1.000
_cell.length_b   1.000
_cell.length_c   1.000
_cell.angle_alpha   90.00
_cell.angle_beta   90.00
_cell.angle_gamma   90.00
#
_symmetry.space_group_name_H-M   'P 1'
#
loop_
_entity.id
_entity.type
_entity.pdbx_description
1 polymer ?
#
loop_
_entity_poly.entity_id
_entity_poly.type
_entity_poly.pdbx_seq_one_letter_code
_entity_poly.pdbx_strand_id
1 'polypeptide(L)'
;MTKKVARSKNGFGFIDYVILTMMLGIFYLFASKLVEGSRITQKLDSEQTSMVIGHINSDKGFFGNSPVSRQFYYRYFFTIGTNTYWGDSRNADKRPGDTLLVRYYIPDPTINEPAN
;
A
#
# COMPACT_ATOMS: atom_id res chain seq x y z
N MET A 1 -7.15 -58.26 34.62
CA MET A 1 -5.82 -57.68 34.32
C MET A 1 -5.97 -56.72 33.15
N THR A 2 -6.10 -55.42 33.39
CA THR A 2 -6.36 -54.41 32.35
C THR A 2 -5.12 -53.54 32.14
N LYS A 3 -4.48 -53.68 30.97
CA LYS A 3 -3.35 -52.85 30.54
C LYS A 3 -3.84 -51.42 30.32
N LYS A 4 -3.38 -50.47 31.14
CA LYS A 4 -3.49 -49.04 30.83
C LYS A 4 -2.57 -48.72 29.65
N VAL A 5 -3.15 -48.38 28.50
CA VAL A 5 -2.40 -47.82 27.38
C VAL A 5 -2.12 -46.36 27.70
N ALA A 6 -0.86 -46.06 28.04
CA ALA A 6 -0.41 -44.70 28.25
C ALA A 6 -0.45 -43.95 26.91
N ARG A 7 -1.34 -42.96 26.81
CA ARG A 7 -1.47 -42.08 25.66
C ARG A 7 -0.23 -41.17 25.61
N SER A 8 0.57 -41.29 24.54
CA SER A 8 1.70 -40.39 24.27
C SER A 8 1.23 -38.95 24.30
N LYS A 9 1.77 -38.15 25.21
CA LYS A 9 1.62 -36.69 25.19
C LYS A 9 2.56 -36.17 24.11
N ASN A 10 2.05 -35.97 22.89
CA ASN A 10 2.81 -35.30 21.85
C ASN A 10 3.03 -33.84 22.28
N GLY A 11 4.20 -33.57 22.87
CA GLY A 11 4.66 -32.22 23.15
C GLY A 11 5.07 -31.52 21.86
N PHE A 12 5.05 -30.19 21.89
CA PHE A 12 5.48 -29.32 20.79
C PHE A 12 6.90 -29.73 20.34
N GLY A 13 7.00 -30.28 19.14
CA GLY A 13 8.28 -30.75 18.59
C GLY A 13 9.09 -29.60 17.99
N PHE A 14 10.36 -29.88 17.66
CA PHE A 14 11.23 -28.92 16.96
C PHE A 14 10.59 -28.40 15.66
N ILE A 15 9.91 -29.28 14.91
CA ILE A 15 9.21 -28.92 13.67
C ILE A 15 8.07 -27.93 13.95
N ASP A 16 7.29 -28.14 15.00
CA ASP A 16 6.20 -27.22 15.39
C ASP A 16 6.76 -25.82 15.74
N TYR A 17 7.94 -25.78 16.37
CA TYR A 17 8.64 -24.53 16.68
C TYR A 17 9.14 -23.80 15.42
N VAL A 18 9.67 -24.52 14.44
CA VAL A 18 10.10 -23.96 13.16
C VAL A 18 8.90 -23.41 12.39
N ILE A 19 7.79 -24.16 12.32
CA ILE A 19 6.57 -23.70 11.65
C ILE A 19 6.02 -22.44 12.33
N LEU A 20 5.97 -22.41 13.66
CA LEU A 20 5.48 -21.26 14.41
C LEU A 20 6.33 -20.00 14.17
N THR A 21 7.66 -20.13 14.19
CA THR A 21 8.56 -18.99 13.95
C THR A 21 8.46 -18.46 12.52
N MET A 22 8.32 -19.34 11.53
CA MET A 22 8.06 -18.94 10.14
C MET A 22 6.72 -18.23 10.00
N MET A 23 5.65 -18.73 10.62
CA MET A 23 4.33 -18.08 10.59
C MET A 23 4.37 -16.69 11.23
N LEU A 24 5.04 -16.54 12.37
CA LEU A 24 5.21 -15.24 13.03
C LEU A 24 6.01 -14.26 12.17
N GLY A 25 7.06 -14.74 11.49
CA GLY A 25 7.86 -13.92 10.56
C GLY A 25 7.03 -13.42 9.37
N ILE A 26 6.24 -14.30 8.74
CA ILE A 26 5.33 -13.92 7.67
C ILE A 26 4.30 -12.91 8.18
N PHE A 27 3.68 -13.18 9.33
CA PHE A 27 2.71 -12.29 9.94
C PHE A 27 3.29 -10.89 10.20
N TYR A 28 4.52 -10.82 10.71
CA TYR A 28 5.22 -9.56 10.93
C TYR A 28 5.42 -8.76 9.63
N LEU A 29 5.78 -9.42 8.53
CA LEU A 29 5.93 -8.77 7.23
C LEU A 29 4.60 -8.15 6.77
N PHE A 30 3.49 -8.89 6.86
CA PHE A 30 2.17 -8.37 6.51
C PHE A 30 1.72 -7.23 7.44
N ALA A 31 1.91 -7.38 8.75
CA ALA A 31 1.55 -6.37 9.73
C ALA A 31 2.30 -5.05 9.50
N SER A 32 3.60 -5.10 9.19
CA SER A 32 4.40 -3.90 8.92
C SER A 32 3.88 -3.11 7.72
N LYS A 33 3.46 -3.80 6.65
CA LYS A 33 2.87 -3.17 5.46
C LYS A 33 1.52 -2.50 5.73
N LEU A 34 0.69 -3.10 6.59
CA LEU A 34 -0.58 -2.51 7.01
C LEU A 34 -0.37 -1.23 7.83
N VAL A 35 0.61 -1.25 8.76
CA VAL A 35 0.94 -0.07 9.59
C VAL A 35 1.47 1.08 8.73
N GLU A 36 2.31 0.79 7.74
CA GLU A 36 2.83 1.79 6.79
C GLU A 36 1.68 2.48 6.03
N GLY A 37 0.74 1.71 5.47
CA GLY A 37 -0.44 2.25 4.81
C GLY A 37 -1.30 3.12 5.72
N SER A 38 -1.57 2.67 6.96
CA SER A 38 -2.35 3.45 7.92
C SER A 38 -1.72 4.79 8.27
N ARG A 39 -0.38 4.86 8.39
CA ARG A 39 0.34 6.12 8.65
C ARG A 39 0.23 7.11 7.49
N ILE A 40 0.25 6.63 6.26
CA ILE A 40 0.07 7.47 5.06
C ILE A 40 -1.33 8.09 5.07
N THR A 41 -2.36 7.27 5.32
CA THR A 41 -3.75 7.73 5.43
C THR A 41 -3.91 8.77 6.55
N GLN A 42 -3.36 8.50 7.74
CA GLN A 42 -3.40 9.45 8.86
C GLN A 42 -2.75 10.80 8.54
N LYS A 43 -1.66 10.81 7.77
CA LYS A 43 -1.02 12.05 7.32
C LYS A 43 -1.88 12.82 6.32
N LEU A 44 -2.53 12.13 5.38
CA LEU A 44 -3.43 12.73 4.39
C LEU A 44 -4.77 13.20 4.99
N ASP A 45 -5.17 12.63 6.13
CA ASP A 45 -6.34 13.07 6.90
C ASP A 45 -6.02 14.16 7.93
N SER A 46 -4.73 14.51 8.10
CA SER A 46 -4.33 15.57 9.03
C SER A 46 -4.60 16.97 8.47
N GLU A 47 -4.67 17.95 9.36
CA GLU A 47 -4.83 19.38 8.98
C GLU A 47 -3.62 19.96 8.22
N GLN A 48 -2.51 19.23 8.15
CA GLN A 48 -1.29 19.63 7.44
C GLN A 48 -1.31 19.21 5.97
N THR A 49 -2.46 19.32 5.32
CA THR A 49 -2.61 19.04 3.89
C THR A 49 -2.92 20.29 3.10
N SER A 50 -2.54 20.30 1.83
CA SER A 50 -2.88 21.36 0.89
C SER A 50 -3.26 20.78 -0.46
N MET A 51 -3.86 21.62 -1.31
CA MET A 51 -4.35 21.27 -2.62
C MET A 51 -3.52 21.95 -3.71
N VAL A 52 -3.21 21.22 -4.77
CA VAL A 52 -2.48 21.75 -5.93
C VAL A 52 -3.01 21.12 -7.21
N ILE A 53 -2.89 21.81 -8.33
CA ILE A 53 -3.23 21.25 -9.64
C ILE A 53 -2.09 20.32 -10.09
N GLY A 54 -2.42 19.06 -10.30
CA GLY A 54 -1.56 18.08 -10.95
C GLY A 54 -1.89 17.93 -12.44
N HIS A 55 -0.88 17.59 -13.22
CA HIS A 55 -0.98 17.33 -14.66
C HIS A 55 -0.78 15.85 -14.93
N ILE A 56 -1.68 15.26 -15.72
CA ILE A 56 -1.58 13.87 -16.14
C ILE A 56 -0.48 13.73 -17.20
N ASN A 57 0.44 12.81 -16.98
CA ASN A 57 1.49 12.48 -17.95
C ASN A 57 1.14 11.22 -18.77
N SER A 58 2.02 10.84 -19.68
CA SER A 58 1.86 9.65 -20.52
C SER A 58 2.23 8.33 -19.85
N ASP A 59 2.77 8.36 -18.63
CA ASP A 59 3.20 7.15 -17.94
C ASP A 59 2.01 6.38 -17.42
N LYS A 60 2.01 5.07 -17.65
CA LYS A 60 0.90 4.18 -17.29
C LYS A 60 1.24 3.37 -16.05
N GLY A 61 0.31 3.33 -15.11
CA GLY A 61 0.25 2.32 -14.06
C GLY A 61 -0.90 1.34 -14.35
N PHE A 62 -0.82 0.13 -13.80
CA PHE A 62 -1.81 -0.92 -14.04
C PHE A 62 -2.58 -1.24 -12.76
N PHE A 63 -3.88 -1.47 -12.89
CA PHE A 63 -4.71 -1.89 -11.77
C PHE A 63 -4.50 -3.38 -11.48
N GLY A 64 -3.81 -3.69 -10.38
CA GLY A 64 -3.76 -5.03 -9.79
C GLY A 64 -3.05 -6.11 -10.62
N ASN A 65 -2.96 -7.30 -10.00
CA ASN A 65 -2.22 -8.48 -10.50
C ASN A 65 -3.06 -9.38 -11.44
N SER A 66 -4.13 -8.86 -12.04
CA SER A 66 -5.01 -9.69 -12.87
C SER A 66 -4.55 -9.64 -14.34
N PRO A 67 -4.08 -10.75 -14.94
CA PRO A 67 -3.61 -10.78 -16.33
C PRO A 67 -4.73 -10.52 -17.36
N VAL A 68 -5.99 -10.50 -16.92
CA VAL A 68 -7.17 -10.47 -17.78
C VAL A 68 -7.72 -9.05 -17.96
N SER A 69 -7.61 -8.19 -16.96
CA SER A 69 -8.05 -6.80 -17.05
C SER A 69 -6.86 -5.90 -17.39
N ARG A 70 -6.70 -5.54 -18.67
CA ARG A 70 -5.72 -4.52 -19.11
C ARG A 70 -6.15 -3.10 -18.71
N GLN A 71 -6.70 -2.94 -17.52
CA GLN A 71 -7.06 -1.64 -16.98
C GLN A 71 -5.78 -0.96 -16.52
N PHE A 72 -5.54 0.22 -17.08
CA PHE A 72 -4.42 1.08 -16.71
C PHE A 72 -4.97 2.46 -16.34
N TYR A 73 -4.17 3.19 -15.59
CA TYR A 73 -4.37 4.59 -15.28
C TYR A 73 -3.11 5.35 -15.70
N TYR A 74 -3.22 6.65 -15.91
CA TYR A 74 -2.05 7.49 -16.11
C TYR A 74 -1.52 8.04 -14.79
N ARG A 75 -0.24 8.32 -14.73
CA ARG A 75 0.37 9.00 -13.58
C ARG A 75 0.19 10.51 -13.72
N TYR A 76 0.34 11.21 -12.62
CA TYR A 76 0.32 12.66 -12.61
C TYR A 76 1.59 13.20 -11.97
N PHE A 77 1.87 14.47 -12.24
CA PHE A 77 2.89 15.23 -11.55
C PHE A 77 2.38 16.60 -11.13
N PHE A 78 2.98 17.15 -10.10
CA PHE A 78 2.75 18.53 -9.66
C PHE A 78 4.06 19.10 -9.14
N THR A 79 4.14 20.43 -9.09
CA THR A 79 5.37 21.12 -8.70
C THR A 79 5.11 22.00 -7.48
N ILE A 80 5.97 21.88 -6.48
CA ILE A 80 6.01 22.78 -5.32
C ILE A 80 7.40 23.40 -5.26
N GLY A 81 7.48 24.72 -5.46
CA GLY A 81 8.75 25.41 -5.62
C GLY A 81 9.50 24.90 -6.85
N THR A 82 10.70 24.34 -6.66
CA THR A 82 11.53 23.76 -7.73
C THR A 82 11.43 22.24 -7.82
N ASN A 83 10.64 21.59 -6.94
CA ASN A 83 10.58 20.15 -6.84
C ASN A 83 9.32 19.62 -7.53
N THR A 84 9.48 18.59 -8.34
CA THR A 84 8.38 17.86 -8.98
C THR A 84 8.10 16.57 -8.22
N TYR A 85 6.83 16.36 -7.91
CA TYR A 85 6.32 15.18 -7.22
C TYR A 85 5.41 14.39 -8.16
N TRP A 86 5.33 13.10 -7.93
CA TRP A 86 4.62 12.15 -8.79
C TRP A 86 3.61 11.37 -7.96
N GLY A 87 2.52 11.00 -8.62
CA GLY A 87 1.50 10.15 -8.04
C GLY A 87 0.72 9.40 -9.11
N ASP A 88 -0.13 8.49 -8.66
CA ASP A 88 -0.95 7.67 -9.53
C ASP A 88 -2.36 8.24 -9.56
N SER A 89 -2.91 8.55 -10.75
CA SER A 89 -4.28 9.11 -10.83
C SER A 89 -5.34 8.10 -10.36
N ARG A 90 -5.02 6.81 -10.45
CA ARG A 90 -5.94 5.68 -10.17
C ARG A 90 -7.32 5.86 -10.82
N ASN A 91 -7.36 6.58 -11.93
CA ASN A 91 -8.55 6.89 -12.68
C ASN A 91 -8.31 6.55 -14.15
N ALA A 92 -9.08 5.59 -14.68
CA ALA A 92 -8.95 5.13 -16.05
C ALA A 92 -9.48 6.12 -17.09
N ASP A 93 -10.31 7.08 -16.67
CA ASP A 93 -10.94 8.07 -17.56
C ASP A 93 -10.04 9.25 -17.87
N LYS A 94 -9.02 9.49 -17.03
CA LYS A 94 -8.03 10.56 -17.21
C LYS A 94 -7.10 10.24 -18.37
N ARG A 95 -6.69 11.27 -19.11
CA ARG A 95 -5.81 11.18 -20.27
C ARG A 95 -4.61 12.12 -20.14
N PRO A 96 -3.49 11.86 -20.84
CA PRO A 96 -2.34 12.76 -20.84
C PRO A 96 -2.75 14.17 -21.29
N GLY A 97 -2.29 15.18 -20.54
CA GLY A 97 -2.67 16.58 -20.74
C GLY A 97 -3.86 17.04 -19.91
N ASP A 98 -4.66 16.11 -19.35
CA ASP A 98 -5.68 16.47 -18.37
C ASP A 98 -5.05 16.99 -17.09
N THR A 99 -5.85 17.67 -16.29
CA THR A 99 -5.51 18.05 -14.92
C THR A 99 -6.38 17.31 -13.91
N LEU A 100 -5.87 17.22 -12.69
CA LEU A 100 -6.64 16.82 -11.52
C LEU A 100 -6.20 17.62 -10.30
N LEU A 101 -7.07 17.71 -9.31
CA LEU A 101 -6.73 18.30 -8.03
C LEU A 101 -5.98 17.24 -7.21
N VAL A 102 -4.85 17.62 -6.62
CA VAL A 102 -4.00 16.75 -5.80
C VAL A 102 -4.02 17.27 -4.38
N ARG A 103 -4.34 16.37 -3.45
CA ARG A 103 -4.11 16.58 -2.01
C ARG A 103 -2.72 16.06 -1.66
N TYR A 104 -1.92 16.85 -0.96
CA TYR A 104 -0.60 16.43 -0.50
C TYR A 104 -0.34 16.84 0.95
N TYR A 105 0.51 16.08 1.64
CA TYR A 105 0.96 16.38 3.00
C TYR A 105 2.08 17.42 2.96
N ILE A 106 1.87 18.59 3.60
CA ILE A 106 2.77 19.74 3.49
C ILE A 106 4.21 19.42 3.93
N PRO A 107 4.45 18.72 5.06
CA PRO A 107 5.81 18.39 5.49
C PRO A 107 6.54 17.38 4.60
N ASP A 108 5.80 16.58 3.81
CA ASP A 108 6.37 15.59 2.89
C ASP A 108 5.43 15.36 1.69
N PRO A 109 5.58 16.15 0.60
CA PRO A 109 4.69 16.08 -0.56
C PRO A 109 4.83 14.79 -1.39
N THR A 110 5.76 13.89 -1.05
CA THR A 110 5.78 12.55 -1.64
C THR A 110 4.55 11.73 -1.22
N ILE A 111 3.92 12.13 -0.12
CA ILE A 111 2.63 11.62 0.33
C ILE A 111 1.54 12.49 -0.29
N ASN A 112 0.93 11.98 -1.35
CA ASN A 112 -0.08 12.66 -2.14
C ASN A 112 -1.11 11.70 -2.70
N GLU A 113 -2.27 12.24 -3.05
CA GLU A 113 -3.33 11.51 -3.74
C GLU A 113 -4.22 12.45 -4.57
N PRO A 114 -4.92 11.93 -5.59
CA PRO A 114 -5.98 12.68 -6.24
C PRO A 114 -7.06 13.08 -5.22
N ALA A 115 -7.37 14.37 -5.15
CA ALA A 115 -8.56 14.84 -4.48
C ALA A 115 -9.77 14.46 -5.35
N ASN A 116 -10.75 13.78 -4.75
CA ASN A 116 -12.01 13.41 -5.41
C ASN A 116 -12.69 14.59 -6.09
#